data_AF-A0A9N8HK05-F1
#
_entry.id   AF-A0A9N8HK05-F1
#
_cell.length_a   1.000
_cell.length_b   1.000
_cell.length_c   1.000
_cell.angle_alpha   90.00
_cell.angle_beta   90.00
_cell.angle_gamma   90.00
#
_symmetry.space_group_name_H-M   'P 1'
#
loop_
_entity.id
_entity.type
_entity.pdbx_description
1 polymer ?
#
loop_
_entity_poly.entity_id
_entity_poly.type
_entity_poly.pdbx_seq_one_letter_code
_entity_poly.pdbx_strand_id
1 'polypeptide(L)'
;MQKLKVGDKVLTTTETDKAEYQPVYAFGHRSPTTLGRFLQITTDTDSLEITGEHLLYVADKSYPVRADSIIVGDKLQTADGTANQVKKIKTVMKEGLYAPLTPGGKLVINGIQPTLLLRRMTKSCSPLSMVSSLSPTHLTFICISPLFHGMPLYIKWGIDVINMAHRYSNVYAELIFFVISGIFLSGFVAVEALFGATLGPLIVFSVCVAYSFVRKTHTAKTNKVKTA
;
A
#
# COMPACT_ATOMS: atom_id res chain seq x y z
N MET A 1 17.52 -6.90 12.46
CA MET A 1 16.92 -6.03 11.42
C MET A 1 17.84 -4.94 10.86
N GLN A 2 18.70 -4.29 11.65
CA GLN A 2 19.50 -3.13 11.21
C GLN A 2 20.35 -3.32 9.93
N LYS A 3 20.86 -4.54 9.70
CA LYS A 3 21.71 -4.86 8.54
C LYS A 3 20.93 -5.32 7.30
N LEU A 4 19.61 -5.47 7.40
CA LEU A 4 18.76 -5.98 6.32
C LEU A 4 18.69 -4.96 5.17
N LYS A 5 18.77 -5.44 3.93
CA LYS A 5 18.74 -4.63 2.71
C LYS A 5 17.58 -5.05 1.82
N VAL A 6 17.18 -4.13 0.93
CA VAL A 6 16.23 -4.45 -0.14
C VAL A 6 16.86 -5.49 -1.07
N GLY A 7 16.11 -6.54 -1.39
CA GLY A 7 16.58 -7.70 -2.15
C GLY A 7 16.98 -8.90 -1.28
N ASP A 8 17.23 -8.70 0.02
CA ASP A 8 17.51 -9.81 0.93
C ASP A 8 16.28 -10.71 1.06
N LYS A 9 16.48 -12.03 1.05
CA LYS A 9 15.42 -13.00 1.25
C LYS A 9 15.22 -13.27 2.73
N VAL A 10 14.00 -13.09 3.22
CA VAL A 10 13.61 -13.32 4.62
C VAL A 10 12.60 -14.46 4.69
N LEU A 11 12.60 -15.15 5.83
CA LEU A 11 11.63 -16.20 6.08
C LEU A 11 10.24 -15.61 6.29
N THR A 12 9.28 -16.11 5.53
CA THR A 12 7.87 -15.74 5.56
C THR A 12 7.03 -17.02 5.59
N THR A 13 5.74 -16.89 5.85
CA THR A 13 4.78 -17.99 5.76
C THR A 13 3.72 -17.66 4.73
N THR A 14 3.30 -18.68 4.00
CA THR A 14 2.21 -18.58 3.01
C THR A 14 0.84 -18.65 3.71
N GLU A 15 -0.25 -18.56 2.95
CA GLU A 15 -1.59 -18.82 3.50
C GLU A 15 -1.78 -20.27 3.94
N THR A 16 -0.96 -21.20 3.41
CA THR A 16 -0.95 -22.62 3.80
C THR A 16 0.01 -22.94 4.95
N ASP A 17 0.45 -21.92 5.72
CA ASP A 17 1.41 -22.04 6.82
C ASP A 17 2.73 -22.76 6.45
N LYS A 18 3.07 -22.77 5.15
CA LYS A 18 4.37 -23.26 4.68
C LYS A 18 5.38 -22.13 4.72
N ALA A 19 6.53 -22.42 5.32
CA ALA A 19 7.67 -21.52 5.35
C ALA A 19 8.24 -21.31 3.94
N GLU A 20 8.35 -20.05 3.51
CA GLU A 20 8.86 -19.63 2.21
C GLU A 20 9.81 -18.44 2.38
N TYR A 21 10.86 -18.37 1.57
CA TYR A 21 11.75 -17.21 1.53
C TYR A 21 11.30 -16.20 0.48
N GLN A 22 10.92 -15.01 0.93
CA GLN A 22 10.51 -13.91 0.05
C GLN A 22 11.49 -12.73 0.11
N PRO A 23 11.70 -12.01 -1.00
CA PRO A 23 12.58 -10.85 -0.99
C PRO A 23 11.92 -9.68 -0.26
N VAL A 24 12.73 -8.95 0.51
CA VAL A 24 12.33 -7.64 1.03
C VAL A 24 12.35 -6.65 -0.14
N TYR A 25 11.18 -6.15 -0.54
CA TYR A 25 11.09 -5.24 -1.69
C TYR A 25 11.23 -3.77 -1.30
N ALA A 26 10.91 -3.43 -0.04
CA ALA A 26 11.02 -2.07 0.48
C ALA A 26 11.04 -2.08 2.02
N PHE A 27 11.30 -0.93 2.63
CA PHE A 27 11.06 -0.70 4.04
C PHE A 27 9.92 0.31 4.17
N GLY A 28 8.86 -0.07 4.87
CA GLY A 28 7.80 0.85 5.23
C GLY A 28 8.39 1.93 6.12
N HIS A 29 8.82 1.58 7.33
CA HIS A 29 9.46 2.54 8.22
C HIS A 29 10.92 2.15 8.46
N ARG A 30 11.85 3.06 8.18
CA ARG A 30 13.28 2.88 8.46
C ARG A 30 13.84 4.16 9.07
N SER A 31 13.96 4.17 10.39
CA SER A 31 14.60 5.25 11.11
C SER A 31 15.65 4.68 12.07
N PRO A 32 16.93 4.62 11.66
CA PRO A 32 17.98 3.95 12.44
C PRO A 32 18.35 4.70 13.73
N THR A 33 18.12 6.02 13.79
CA THR A 33 18.48 6.88 14.92
C THR A 33 17.30 7.20 15.84
N THR A 34 16.07 6.80 15.48
CA THR A 34 14.90 7.06 16.33
C THR A 34 14.85 6.06 17.47
N LEU A 35 14.76 6.60 18.68
CA LEU A 35 14.54 5.84 19.89
C LEU A 35 13.04 5.48 19.99
N GLY A 36 12.73 4.19 19.90
CA GLY A 36 11.39 3.63 19.89
C GLY A 36 11.07 2.84 21.15
N ARG A 37 9.79 2.80 21.51
CA ARG A 37 9.27 1.96 22.59
C ARG A 37 8.83 0.60 22.04
N PHE A 38 9.49 -0.46 22.50
CA PHE A 38 9.22 -1.84 22.09
C PHE A 38 8.68 -2.65 23.27
N LEU A 39 7.82 -3.62 22.96
CA LEU A 39 7.42 -4.69 23.84
C LEU A 39 8.34 -5.87 23.56
N GLN A 40 9.06 -6.33 24.59
CA GLN A 40 9.79 -7.58 24.56
C GLN A 40 8.92 -8.66 25.18
N ILE A 41 8.36 -9.50 24.30
CA ILE A 41 7.52 -10.64 24.62
C ILE A 41 8.42 -11.87 24.66
N THR A 42 8.49 -12.53 25.81
CA THR A 42 9.27 -13.77 26.00
C THR A 42 8.31 -14.93 26.02
N THR A 43 8.52 -15.89 25.12
CA THR A 43 7.81 -17.16 25.05
C THR A 43 8.64 -18.28 25.67
N ASP A 44 8.15 -19.52 25.63
CA ASP A 44 8.88 -20.71 26.11
C ASP A 44 10.22 -20.93 25.39
N THR A 45 10.27 -20.57 24.10
CA THR A 45 11.40 -20.86 23.21
C THR A 45 12.27 -19.64 22.94
N ASP A 46 11.64 -18.47 22.77
CA ASP A 46 12.30 -17.31 22.17
C ASP A 46 11.80 -15.99 22.78
N SER A 47 12.41 -14.88 22.34
CA SER A 47 11.90 -13.54 22.64
C SER A 47 11.72 -12.71 21.38
N LEU A 48 10.60 -12.00 21.31
CA LEU A 48 10.24 -11.09 20.23
C LEU A 48 10.19 -9.67 20.75
N GLU A 49 10.85 -8.76 20.03
CA GLU A 49 10.79 -7.34 20.29
C GLU A 49 10.01 -6.65 19.18
N ILE A 50 8.88 -6.04 19.53
CA ILE A 50 7.96 -5.46 18.57
C ILE A 50 7.29 -4.22 19.13
N THR A 51 6.92 -3.25 18.29
CA THR A 51 6.14 -2.10 18.77
C THR A 51 4.69 -2.53 19.02
N GLY A 52 4.03 -1.87 19.99
CA GLY A 52 2.65 -2.22 20.38
C GLY A 52 1.58 -2.05 19.30
N GLU A 53 1.91 -1.43 18.16
CA GLU A 53 0.97 -1.21 17.05
C GLU A 53 0.94 -2.35 16.03
N HIS A 54 1.92 -3.24 16.06
CA HIS A 54 1.95 -4.41 15.18
C HIS A 54 0.96 -5.47 15.64
N LEU A 55 0.58 -6.33 14.69
CA LEU A 55 -0.35 -7.42 14.92
C LEU A 55 0.40 -8.76 14.98
N LEU A 56 -0.05 -9.63 15.88
CA LEU A 56 0.48 -10.97 16.14
C LEU A 56 -0.67 -11.98 16.07
N TYR A 57 -0.39 -13.18 15.56
CA TYR A 57 -1.37 -14.27 15.54
C TYR A 57 -1.39 -14.99 16.89
N VAL A 58 -2.58 -15.15 17.46
CA VAL A 58 -2.84 -15.85 18.71
C VAL A 58 -3.60 -17.12 18.36
N ALA A 59 -3.16 -18.27 18.86
CA ALA A 59 -3.69 -19.59 18.43
C ALA A 59 -5.20 -19.75 18.64
N ASP A 60 -5.74 -19.13 19.70
CA ASP A 60 -7.17 -19.22 20.04
C ASP A 60 -8.04 -18.19 19.29
N LYS A 61 -7.48 -17.44 18.34
CA LYS A 61 -8.18 -16.38 17.61
C LYS A 61 -7.96 -16.49 16.11
N SER A 62 -9.04 -16.34 15.35
CA SER A 62 -9.00 -16.35 13.88
C SER A 62 -8.47 -15.06 13.26
N TYR A 63 -8.30 -14.00 14.08
CA TYR A 63 -7.84 -12.69 13.64
C TYR A 63 -6.57 -12.27 14.38
N PRO A 64 -5.68 -11.51 13.72
CA PRO A 64 -4.45 -11.05 14.34
C PRO A 64 -4.74 -9.93 15.36
N VAL A 65 -4.05 -10.00 16.50
CA VAL A 65 -4.27 -9.16 17.68
C VAL A 65 -3.09 -8.23 17.88
N ARG A 66 -3.32 -7.03 18.41
CA ARG A 66 -2.24 -6.08 18.65
C ARG A 66 -1.29 -6.57 19.73
N ALA A 67 -0.01 -6.29 19.53
CA ALA A 67 1.04 -6.65 20.48
C ALA A 67 0.84 -6.01 21.86
N ASP A 68 0.23 -4.81 21.95
CA ASP A 68 -0.06 -4.15 23.22
C ASP A 68 -1.26 -4.71 24.00
N SER A 69 -2.08 -5.55 23.35
CA SER A 69 -3.23 -6.22 23.99
C SER A 69 -2.95 -7.66 24.42
N ILE A 70 -1.74 -8.15 24.18
CA ILE A 70 -1.32 -9.50 24.58
C ILE A 70 -1.03 -9.51 26.08
N ILE A 71 -1.46 -10.58 26.74
CA ILE A 71 -1.23 -10.82 28.16
C ILE A 71 -0.38 -12.06 28.37
N VAL A 72 0.24 -12.14 29.56
CA VAL A 72 0.97 -13.36 29.97
C VAL A 72 -0.03 -14.51 30.06
N GLY A 73 0.32 -15.64 29.44
CA GLY A 73 -0.54 -16.82 29.32
C GLY A 73 -1.12 -17.03 27.92
N ASP A 74 -1.17 -16.00 27.07
CA ASP A 74 -1.60 -16.12 25.68
C ASP A 74 -0.65 -17.04 24.89
N LYS A 75 -1.19 -17.73 23.87
CA LYS A 75 -0.42 -18.61 22.99
C LYS A 75 -0.23 -17.97 21.62
N LEU A 76 1.03 -17.67 21.26
CA LEU A 76 1.36 -17.08 19.97
C LEU A 76 1.63 -18.15 18.93
N GLN A 77 1.13 -17.95 17.72
CA GLN A 77 1.37 -18.85 16.60
C GLN A 77 2.79 -18.66 16.05
N THR A 78 3.48 -19.77 15.88
CA THR A 78 4.85 -19.89 15.37
C THR A 78 4.78 -20.27 13.88
N ALA A 79 5.85 -20.00 13.14
CA ALA A 79 5.92 -20.33 11.71
C ALA A 79 5.74 -21.83 11.41
N ASP A 80 6.05 -22.70 12.37
CA ASP A 80 5.90 -24.16 12.25
C ASP A 80 4.46 -24.65 12.54
N GLY A 81 3.50 -23.73 12.71
CA GLY A 81 2.12 -24.04 13.11
C GLY A 81 1.95 -24.41 14.59
N THR A 82 3.03 -24.38 15.37
CA THR A 82 3.02 -24.61 16.82
C THR A 82 2.66 -23.34 17.58
N ALA A 83 2.15 -23.49 18.81
CA ALA A 83 1.75 -22.36 19.64
C ALA A 83 2.62 -22.26 20.90
N ASN A 84 3.31 -21.13 21.08
CA ASN A 84 4.21 -20.90 22.21
C ASN A 84 3.56 -19.98 23.24
N GLN A 85 3.65 -20.32 24.54
CA GLN A 85 3.00 -19.54 25.58
C GLN A 85 3.85 -18.32 25.95
N VAL A 86 3.20 -17.17 26.10
CA VAL A 86 3.83 -15.95 26.61
C VAL A 86 4.07 -16.08 28.10
N LYS A 87 5.34 -16.03 28.52
CA LYS A 87 5.76 -16.09 29.94
C LYS A 87 5.97 -14.72 30.55
N LYS A 88 6.46 -13.77 29.78
CA LYS A 88 6.83 -12.44 30.28
C LYS A 88 6.70 -11.40 29.19
N ILE A 89 6.18 -10.24 29.57
CA ILE A 89 6.13 -9.05 28.71
C ILE A 89 6.81 -7.92 29.47
N LYS A 90 7.77 -7.25 28.83
CA LYS A 90 8.40 -6.04 29.37
C LYS A 90 8.51 -4.98 28.29
N THR A 91 8.54 -3.72 28.69
CA THR A 91 8.77 -2.61 27.75
C THR A 91 10.25 -2.25 27.75
N VAL A 92 10.85 -2.14 26.56
CA VAL A 92 12.25 -1.76 26.36
C VAL A 92 12.33 -0.59 25.38
N MET A 93 13.23 0.35 25.64
CA MET A 93 13.54 1.43 24.70
C MET A 93 14.73 1.01 23.86
N LYS A 94 14.61 1.06 22.53
CA LYS A 94 15.70 0.74 21.60
C LYS A 94 15.76 1.73 20.46
N GLU A 95 16.98 1.98 20.00
CA GLU A 95 17.21 2.77 18.80
C GLU A 95 17.04 1.91 17.55
N GLY A 96 16.41 2.49 16.53
CA GLY A 96 16.24 1.86 15.23
C GLY A 96 14.88 1.23 15.04
N LEU A 97 14.03 1.89 14.27
CA LEU A 97 12.76 1.34 13.81
C LEU A 97 12.90 0.80 12.38
N TYR A 98 12.54 -0.46 12.19
CA TYR A 98 12.63 -1.16 10.91
C TYR A 98 11.34 -1.95 10.65
N ALA A 99 10.67 -1.66 9.53
CA ALA A 99 9.49 -2.39 9.06
C ALA A 99 9.73 -2.83 7.61
N PRO A 100 10.45 -3.96 7.39
CA PRO A 100 10.69 -4.48 6.05
C PRO A 100 9.41 -5.05 5.44
N LEU A 101 9.15 -4.72 4.18
CA LEU A 101 7.98 -5.14 3.42
C LEU A 101 8.31 -6.35 2.53
N THR A 102 7.51 -7.40 2.67
CA THR A 102 7.53 -8.63 1.87
C THR A 102 6.25 -8.73 1.04
N PRO A 103 6.26 -9.37 -0.14
CA PRO A 103 5.07 -9.52 -0.97
C PRO A 103 3.89 -10.17 -0.25
N GLY A 104 4.15 -11.17 0.60
CA GLY A 104 3.13 -11.84 1.41
C GLY A 104 2.68 -11.09 2.66
N GLY A 105 3.27 -9.92 3.00
CA GLY A 105 2.89 -9.12 4.17
C GLY A 105 3.13 -9.78 5.54
N LYS A 106 3.75 -10.96 5.55
CA LYS A 106 4.12 -11.76 6.72
C LYS A 106 5.64 -11.83 6.83
N LEU A 107 6.12 -11.92 8.06
CA LEU A 107 7.55 -12.05 8.36
C LEU A 107 7.71 -12.93 9.58
N VAL A 108 8.71 -13.82 9.57
CA VAL A 108 9.05 -14.64 10.73
C VAL A 108 10.27 -14.04 11.42
N ILE A 109 10.13 -13.73 12.71
CA ILE A 109 11.21 -13.19 13.55
C ILE A 109 11.35 -14.09 14.78
N ASN A 110 12.50 -14.73 14.96
CA ASN A 110 12.77 -15.65 16.08
C ASN A 110 11.66 -16.70 16.25
N GLY A 111 11.30 -17.37 15.15
CA GLY A 111 10.22 -18.37 15.10
C GLY A 111 8.79 -17.81 15.15
N ILE A 112 8.58 -16.62 15.70
CA ILE A 112 7.25 -16.02 15.86
C ILE A 112 6.86 -15.29 14.56
N GLN A 113 5.58 -15.35 14.20
CA GLN A 113 5.03 -14.74 12.99
C GLN A 113 4.30 -13.43 13.28
N PRO A 114 4.98 -12.28 13.26
CA PRO A 114 4.29 -10.99 13.19
C PRO A 114 3.73 -10.70 11.80
N THR A 115 2.55 -10.07 11.81
CA THR A 115 2.00 -9.43 10.61
C THR A 115 2.55 -8.02 10.51
N LEU A 116 2.92 -7.63 9.29
CA LEU A 116 3.43 -6.29 9.01
C LEU A 116 2.33 -5.21 8.94
N LEU A 117 1.06 -5.61 9.11
CA LEU A 117 -0.07 -4.69 9.15
C LEU A 117 0.00 -3.84 10.43
N LEU A 118 0.27 -2.54 10.28
CA LEU A 118 0.13 -1.55 11.35
C LEU A 118 -1.34 -1.14 11.49
N ARG A 119 -1.83 -0.97 12.73
CA ARG A 119 -3.23 -0.59 13.07
C ARG A 119 -3.79 0.63 12.32
N ARG A 120 -2.96 1.50 11.74
CA ARG A 120 -3.45 2.68 11.01
C ARG A 120 -4.39 2.34 9.85
N MET A 121 -4.40 1.08 9.40
CA MET A 121 -5.35 0.57 8.40
C MET A 121 -6.76 0.25 8.93
N THR A 122 -6.99 0.06 10.24
CA THR A 122 -8.30 -0.42 10.74
C THR A 122 -9.21 0.66 11.31
N LYS A 123 -8.74 1.91 11.48
CA LYS A 123 -9.56 2.99 12.06
C LYS A 123 -10.32 3.87 11.04
N SER A 124 -10.27 3.56 9.74
CA SER A 124 -10.97 4.35 8.71
C SER A 124 -11.61 3.49 7.62
N CYS A 125 -12.22 2.37 7.99
CA CYS A 125 -13.22 1.72 7.17
C CYS A 125 -14.25 1.06 8.09
N SER A 126 -15.30 1.81 8.44
CA SER A 126 -16.56 1.18 8.81
C SER A 126 -17.06 0.41 7.58
N PRO A 127 -17.46 -0.87 7.70
CA PRO A 127 -18.14 -1.57 6.63
C PRO A 127 -19.59 -1.06 6.60
N LEU A 128 -19.81 0.12 6.05
CA LEU A 128 -21.16 0.62 5.84
C LEU A 128 -21.30 1.09 4.39
N SER A 129 -21.88 0.17 3.61
CA SER A 129 -22.67 0.44 2.41
C SER A 129 -22.11 1.48 1.44
N MET A 130 -21.34 1.06 0.43
CA MET A 130 -21.28 1.82 -0.82
C MET A 130 -21.08 0.88 -2.03
N VAL A 131 -22.20 0.65 -2.70
CA VAL A 131 -22.39 0.49 -4.15
C VAL A 131 -21.44 -0.43 -4.94
N SER A 132 -22.03 -1.54 -5.34
CA SER A 132 -21.63 -2.58 -6.28
C SER A 132 -21.54 -2.11 -7.75
N SER A 133 -20.75 -1.07 -8.06
CA SER A 133 -20.48 -0.73 -9.48
C SER A 133 -19.12 -0.13 -9.82
N LEU A 134 -18.21 0.01 -8.84
CA LEU A 134 -16.85 0.45 -9.12
C LEU A 134 -15.91 -0.75 -9.21
N SER A 135 -15.31 -0.88 -10.39
CA SER A 135 -14.29 -1.85 -10.77
C SER A 135 -13.30 -2.16 -9.63
N PRO A 136 -12.92 -3.45 -9.41
CA PRO A 136 -11.94 -3.87 -8.41
C PRO A 136 -10.57 -3.18 -8.49
N THR A 137 -10.29 -2.43 -9.56
CA THR A 137 -9.02 -1.73 -9.77
C THR A 137 -8.88 -0.42 -8.97
N HIS A 138 -9.96 0.15 -8.44
CA HIS A 138 -9.89 1.42 -7.69
C HIS A 138 -9.61 1.27 -6.19
N LEU A 139 -9.74 0.07 -5.63
CA LEU A 139 -9.64 -0.16 -4.18
C LEU A 139 -8.24 -0.58 -3.71
N THR A 140 -7.31 -0.83 -4.62
CA THR A 140 -5.93 -1.24 -4.27
C THR A 140 -4.94 -0.07 -4.16
N PHE A 141 -5.30 1.14 -4.60
CA PHE A 141 -4.33 2.26 -4.70
C PHE A 141 -4.43 3.34 -3.63
N ILE A 142 -5.51 3.39 -2.82
CA ILE A 142 -5.74 4.48 -1.87
C ILE A 142 -4.95 4.31 -0.55
N CYS A 143 -4.42 3.13 -0.23
CA CYS A 143 -3.82 2.85 1.09
C CYS A 143 -2.28 2.92 1.18
N ILE A 144 -1.56 3.42 0.16
CA ILE A 144 -0.08 3.33 0.07
C ILE A 144 0.60 4.72 0.17
N SER A 145 -0.12 5.75 0.61
CA SER A 145 0.19 7.13 0.25
C SER A 145 1.21 7.93 1.08
N PRO A 146 1.86 7.40 2.15
CA PRO A 146 3.11 8.08 2.48
C PRO A 146 4.14 7.16 3.11
N LEU A 147 4.80 6.24 2.39
CA LEU A 147 5.94 5.54 2.99
C LEU A 147 6.85 4.80 2.00
N PHE A 148 7.27 5.44 0.89
CA PHE A 148 8.17 4.78 -0.07
C PHE A 148 9.28 5.71 -0.56
N HIS A 149 10.49 5.53 -0.02
CA HIS A 149 11.72 6.07 -0.62
C HIS A 149 12.23 5.07 -1.67
N GLY A 150 12.04 5.41 -2.96
CA GLY A 150 12.51 4.61 -4.10
C GLY A 150 11.52 4.40 -5.25
N MET A 151 10.41 5.16 -5.31
CA MET A 151 9.37 4.95 -6.32
C MET A 151 9.77 5.45 -7.72
N PRO A 152 9.33 4.76 -8.80
CA PRO A 152 9.46 5.28 -10.17
C PRO A 152 8.65 6.58 -10.34
N LEU A 153 9.13 7.46 -11.23
CA LEU A 153 8.72 8.87 -11.32
C LEU A 153 7.21 9.08 -11.49
N TYR A 154 6.53 8.18 -12.19
CA TYR A 154 5.08 8.26 -12.45
C TYR A 154 4.24 7.97 -11.20
N ILE A 155 4.70 7.07 -10.32
CA ILE A 155 4.01 6.76 -9.06
C ILE A 155 4.17 7.94 -8.09
N LYS A 156 5.38 8.52 -8.04
CA LYS A 156 5.63 9.74 -7.26
C LYS A 156 4.72 10.89 -7.73
N TRP A 157 4.65 11.12 -9.05
CA TRP A 157 3.77 12.14 -9.61
C TRP A 157 2.29 11.90 -9.27
N GLY A 158 1.81 10.65 -9.38
CA GLY A 158 0.43 10.32 -9.00
C GLY A 158 0.14 10.59 -7.51
N ILE A 159 1.06 10.23 -6.62
CA ILE A 159 0.94 10.48 -5.18
C ILE A 159 1.01 11.99 -4.87
N ASP A 160 1.87 12.74 -5.56
CA ASP A 160 1.98 14.19 -5.40
C ASP A 160 0.69 14.90 -5.86
N VAL A 161 0.05 14.44 -6.93
CA VAL A 161 -1.26 14.93 -7.39
C VAL A 161 -2.36 14.64 -6.37
N ILE A 162 -2.39 13.43 -5.80
CA ILE A 162 -3.37 13.05 -4.77
C ILE A 162 -3.14 13.87 -3.49
N ASN A 163 -1.89 14.05 -3.06
CA ASN A 163 -1.55 14.84 -1.88
C ASN A 163 -1.77 16.34 -2.10
N MET A 164 -1.64 16.83 -3.33
CA MET A 164 -2.05 18.17 -3.72
C MET A 164 -3.57 18.31 -3.61
N ALA A 165 -4.34 17.35 -4.16
CA ALA A 165 -5.79 17.34 -4.07
C ALA A 165 -6.28 17.31 -2.61
N HIS A 166 -5.67 16.47 -1.76
CA HIS A 166 -5.98 16.43 -0.33
C HIS A 166 -5.59 17.70 0.44
N ARG A 167 -4.52 18.40 0.06
CA ARG A 167 -4.16 19.69 0.68
C ARG A 167 -5.15 20.80 0.35
N TYR A 168 -5.85 20.69 -0.77
CA TYR A 168 -6.93 21.58 -1.18
C TYR A 168 -8.31 21.01 -0.82
N SER A 169 -8.46 20.32 0.32
CA SER A 169 -9.73 19.76 0.82
C SER A 169 -10.77 20.85 1.18
N ASN A 170 -11.09 21.70 0.21
CA ASN A 170 -12.36 22.37 0.10
C ASN A 170 -13.29 21.38 -0.59
N VAL A 171 -14.38 21.00 0.06
CA VAL A 171 -15.44 20.14 -0.48
C VAL A 171 -15.88 20.60 -1.88
N TYR A 172 -15.83 21.91 -2.13
CA TYR A 172 -16.11 22.51 -3.44
C TYR A 172 -15.12 22.11 -4.54
N ALA A 173 -13.82 22.02 -4.25
CA ALA A 173 -12.81 21.60 -5.22
C ALA A 173 -12.95 20.12 -5.58
N GLU A 174 -13.27 19.27 -4.60
CA GLU A 174 -13.54 17.85 -4.83
C GLU A 174 -14.81 17.64 -5.67
N LEU A 175 -15.89 18.39 -5.41
CA LEU A 175 -17.12 18.34 -6.22
C LEU A 175 -16.87 18.78 -7.67
N ILE A 176 -16.10 19.86 -7.87
CA ILE A 176 -15.76 20.34 -9.22
C ILE A 176 -14.91 19.29 -9.95
N PHE A 177 -13.90 18.73 -9.30
CA PHE A 177 -13.06 17.69 -9.90
C PHE A 177 -13.87 16.42 -10.22
N PHE A 178 -14.80 16.04 -9.34
CA PHE A 178 -15.70 14.92 -9.57
C PHE A 178 -16.58 15.13 -10.82
N VAL A 179 -17.20 16.32 -10.96
CA VAL A 179 -18.01 16.66 -12.13
C VAL A 179 -17.17 16.66 -13.42
N ILE A 180 -15.98 17.29 -13.38
CA ILE A 180 -15.08 17.32 -14.55
C ILE A 180 -14.64 15.90 -14.93
N SER A 181 -14.27 15.07 -13.95
CA SER A 181 -13.86 13.69 -14.19
C SER A 181 -15.02 12.85 -14.74
N GLY A 182 -16.25 13.04 -14.24
CA GLY A 182 -17.43 12.35 -14.76
C GLY A 182 -17.74 12.71 -16.21
N ILE A 183 -17.62 13.99 -16.58
CA ILE A 183 -17.78 14.43 -17.97
C ILE A 183 -16.70 13.82 -18.85
N PHE A 184 -15.44 13.83 -18.39
CA PHE A 184 -14.33 13.29 -19.15
C PHE A 184 -14.42 11.77 -19.32
N LEU A 185 -14.66 11.03 -18.24
CA LEU A 185 -14.80 9.57 -18.27
C LEU A 185 -16.04 9.12 -19.02
N SER A 186 -17.16 9.85 -18.96
CA SER A 186 -18.37 9.48 -19.72
C SER A 186 -18.14 9.49 -21.23
N GLY A 187 -17.29 10.40 -21.73
CA GLY A 187 -16.85 10.37 -23.13
C GLY A 187 -16.08 9.10 -23.50
N PHE A 188 -15.16 8.66 -22.63
CA PHE A 188 -14.41 7.42 -22.83
C PHE A 188 -15.32 6.18 -22.77
N VAL A 189 -16.23 6.13 -21.80
CA VAL A 189 -17.19 5.02 -21.66
C VAL A 189 -18.13 4.95 -22.87
N ALA A 190 -18.56 6.10 -23.42
CA ALA A 190 -19.39 6.12 -24.62
C ALA A 190 -18.65 5.57 -25.85
N VAL A 191 -17.38 5.94 -26.02
CA VAL A 191 -16.55 5.40 -27.12
C VAL A 191 -16.31 3.90 -26.93
N GLU A 192 -16.05 3.47 -25.70
CA GLU A 192 -15.87 2.07 -25.36
C GLU A 192 -17.17 1.25 -25.58
N ALA A 193 -18.33 1.80 -25.26
CA ALA A 193 -19.62 1.17 -25.49
C ALA A 193 -19.96 1.02 -26.99
N LEU A 194 -19.51 1.96 -27.83
CA LEU A 194 -19.79 1.94 -29.28
C LEU A 194 -18.85 1.02 -30.06
N PHE A 195 -17.57 0.96 -29.67
CA PHE A 195 -16.53 0.28 -30.45
C PHE A 195 -15.91 -0.93 -29.73
N GLY A 196 -16.26 -1.14 -28.46
CA GLY A 196 -15.71 -2.19 -27.60
C GLY A 196 -14.40 -1.79 -26.91
N ALA A 197 -14.10 -2.47 -25.81
CA ALA A 197 -12.92 -2.25 -24.97
C ALA A 197 -11.58 -2.38 -25.70
N THR A 198 -11.54 -3.18 -26.77
CA THR A 198 -10.31 -3.42 -27.56
C THR A 198 -10.03 -2.32 -28.58
N LEU A 199 -11.07 -1.73 -29.19
CA LEU A 199 -10.90 -0.72 -30.26
C LEU A 199 -11.04 0.72 -29.76
N GLY A 200 -11.70 0.95 -28.62
CA GLY A 200 -11.91 2.28 -28.05
C GLY A 200 -10.61 3.09 -27.89
N PRO A 201 -9.56 2.56 -27.22
CA PRO A 201 -8.30 3.28 -27.05
C PRO A 201 -7.57 3.60 -28.36
N LEU A 202 -7.65 2.70 -29.35
CA LEU A 202 -7.02 2.88 -30.66
C LEU A 202 -7.70 4.00 -31.45
N ILE A 203 -9.03 4.09 -31.39
CA ILE A 203 -9.80 5.13 -32.07
C ILE A 203 -9.48 6.51 -31.47
N VAL A 204 -9.49 6.64 -30.13
CA VAL A 204 -9.13 7.89 -29.46
C VAL A 204 -7.71 8.33 -29.85
N PHE A 205 -6.75 7.40 -29.85
CA PHE A 205 -5.38 7.70 -30.25
C PHE A 205 -5.29 8.17 -31.71
N SER A 206 -5.97 7.47 -32.64
CA SER A 206 -5.98 7.83 -34.05
C SER A 206 -6.55 9.23 -34.32
N VAL A 207 -7.63 9.60 -33.60
CA VAL A 207 -8.26 10.93 -33.70
C VAL A 207 -7.32 12.01 -33.15
N CYS A 208 -6.64 11.76 -32.02
CA CYS A 208 -5.65 12.69 -31.48
C CYS A 208 -4.46 12.92 -32.42
N VAL A 209 -3.97 11.87 -33.08
CA VAL A 209 -2.89 11.96 -34.08
C VAL A 209 -3.36 12.76 -35.31
N ALA A 210 -4.54 12.45 -35.84
CA ALA A 210 -5.12 13.15 -36.99
C ALA A 210 -5.33 14.65 -36.66
N TYR A 211 -5.90 14.96 -35.49
CA TYR A 211 -6.09 16.33 -35.02
C TYR A 211 -4.76 17.10 -34.89
N SER A 212 -3.73 16.45 -34.34
CA SER A 212 -2.39 17.05 -34.21
C SER A 212 -1.76 17.35 -35.57
N PHE A 213 -2.01 16.50 -36.57
CA PHE A 213 -1.54 16.70 -37.94
C PHE A 213 -2.27 17.86 -38.62
N VAL A 214 -3.60 17.89 -38.54
CA VAL A 214 -4.43 18.99 -39.06
C VAL A 214 -4.00 20.31 -38.42
N ARG A 215 -3.86 20.35 -37.09
CA ARG A 215 -3.41 21.56 -36.37
C ARG A 215 -2.04 22.04 -36.88
N LYS A 216 -1.05 21.16 -37.02
CA LYS A 216 0.27 21.52 -37.59
C LYS A 216 0.16 22.11 -38.99
N THR A 217 -0.66 21.53 -39.87
CA THR A 217 -0.86 22.05 -41.23
C THR A 217 -1.53 23.43 -41.25
N HIS A 218 -2.49 23.67 -40.35
CA HIS A 218 -3.12 24.99 -40.21
C HIS A 218 -2.14 26.04 -39.67
N THR A 219 -1.33 25.70 -38.65
CA THR A 219 -0.31 26.63 -38.11
C THR A 219 0.76 26.97 -39.15
N ALA A 220 1.15 26.01 -39.99
CA ALA A 220 2.09 26.24 -41.08
C ALA A 220 1.52 27.18 -42.17
N LYS A 221 0.23 27.05 -42.51
CA LYS A 221 -0.45 27.96 -43.44
C LYS A 221 -0.57 29.38 -42.88
N THR A 222 -0.93 29.55 -41.60
CA THR A 222 -1.05 30.88 -40.98
C THR A 222 0.29 31.61 -40.87
N ASN A 223 1.40 30.89 -40.69
CA ASN A 223 2.73 31.51 -40.65
C ASN A 223 3.20 31.96 -42.03
N LYS A 224 2.88 31.23 -43.11
CA LYS A 224 3.20 31.66 -44.48
C LYS A 224 2.48 32.95 -44.90
N VAL A 225 1.25 33.16 -44.43
CA VAL A 225 0.46 34.37 -44.72
C VAL A 225 0.98 35.61 -43.99
N LYS A 226 1.75 35.45 -42.89
CA LYS A 226 2.35 36.58 -42.16
C LYS A 226 3.72 37.01 -42.69
N THR A 227 4.33 36.22 -43.56
CA THR A 227 5.67 36.47 -44.14
C THR A 227 5.64 36.91 -45.61
N ALA A 228 4.45 37.11 -46.17
CA ALA A 228 4.21 37.65 -47.51
C ALA A 228 3.54 39.01 -47.38
#